data_AF-A0A9E1QGJ8-F1
#
_entry.id   AF-A0A9E1QGJ8-F1
#
_cell.length_a   1.000
_cell.length_b   1.000
_cell.length_c   1.000
_cell.angle_alpha   90.00
_cell.angle_beta   90.00
_cell.angle_gamma   90.00
#
_symmetry.space_group_name_H-M   'P 1'
#
loop_
_entity.id
_entity.type
_entity.pdbx_description
1 polymer ?
#
loop_
_entity_poly.entity_id
_entity_poly.type
_entity_poly.pdbx_seq_one_letter_code
_entity_poly.pdbx_strand_id
1 'polypeptide(L)'
;MRGIIRNFRKNKRTAFTVSAVGAAMLYGAVAGFSVDQPARAALDWVALPQVDFTPAPTRPQFADIHDDMVEVTSADSLHDVLDDTGYALRQIRRGDSRVPRLLVESLPEDFDDQMVVEARKRTFIRTVLPLILKANEEVRLERRRLIDLEEQIISGHELSDDDQDWLDRLAEKYDAAPGDFAALLRRVDTVSPTLALAQAIEESGWGRSRFARDGNALYGQRAWSVGTGFVPAERADGERFEVRAFDSLLDSVRSYVVNLNRHYAYEDYRVTRAQMRARDTQLNAGELAQTLISYSERREAYVDALLGLIRTNQLDDFEVAQLSSEPFDVGRDGIASR
;
A
#
# COMPACT_ATOMS: atom_id res chain seq x y z
N MET A 1 32.28 -42.20 60.61
CA MET A 1 31.88 -40.90 61.19
C MET A 1 31.74 -39.86 60.08
N ARG A 2 31.16 -38.69 60.41
CA ARG A 2 31.05 -37.41 59.66
C ARG A 2 32.16 -37.14 58.62
N GLY A 3 31.94 -36.43 57.50
CA GLY A 3 30.73 -35.76 56.98
C GLY A 3 30.97 -35.29 55.52
N ILE A 4 29.95 -35.20 54.66
CA ILE A 4 29.21 -33.97 54.31
C ILE A 4 30.10 -32.74 54.00
N ILE A 5 30.32 -32.49 52.71
CA ILE A 5 30.22 -31.14 52.10
C ILE A 5 29.38 -31.29 50.81
N ARG A 6 28.52 -30.32 50.51
CA ARG A 6 27.73 -30.22 49.26
C ARG A 6 28.36 -29.19 48.34
N ASN A 7 28.12 -29.27 47.03
CA ASN A 7 27.95 -28.03 46.26
C ASN A 7 26.99 -28.17 45.06
N PHE A 8 26.48 -27.03 44.56
CA PHE A 8 25.28 -26.92 43.71
C PHE A 8 25.59 -26.46 42.28
N ARG A 9 25.06 -27.18 41.28
CA ARG A 9 24.43 -26.72 40.00
C ARG A 9 24.17 -27.95 39.13
N LYS A 10 22.97 -28.29 38.59
CA LYS A 10 21.90 -27.51 37.92
C LYS A 10 22.48 -26.61 36.81
N ASN A 11 22.38 -26.96 35.53
CA ASN A 11 21.10 -27.14 34.82
C ASN A 11 21.15 -28.17 33.68
N LYS A 12 19.96 -28.52 33.17
CA LYS A 12 19.75 -29.37 31.98
C LYS A 12 20.02 -28.58 30.70
N ARG A 13 20.66 -29.20 29.71
CA ARG A 13 20.44 -28.88 28.29
C ARG A 13 19.43 -29.87 27.74
N THR A 14 18.17 -29.47 27.65
CA THR A 14 17.13 -30.24 26.97
C THR A 14 17.26 -29.94 25.47
N ALA A 15 17.51 -30.96 24.65
CA ALA A 15 17.55 -30.78 23.20
C ALA A 15 16.12 -30.55 22.68
N PHE A 16 15.91 -29.49 21.90
CA PHE A 16 14.69 -29.32 21.11
C PHE A 16 14.85 -30.06 19.78
N THR A 17 14.37 -31.31 19.74
CA THR A 17 14.17 -32.03 18.49
C THR A 17 12.89 -31.52 17.81
N VAL A 18 13.02 -30.47 16.99
CA VAL A 18 11.94 -30.06 16.08
C VAL A 18 11.86 -31.14 14.98
N SER A 19 10.89 -32.04 15.12
CA SER A 19 10.65 -33.10 14.14
C SER A 19 9.97 -32.52 12.90
N ALA A 20 10.40 -32.94 11.71
CA ALA A 20 9.93 -32.39 10.44
C ALA A 20 8.45 -32.69 10.15
N VAL A 21 7.56 -31.77 10.56
CA VAL A 21 6.13 -31.74 10.20
C VAL A 21 5.72 -30.27 9.94
N GLY A 22 6.22 -29.69 8.84
CA GLY A 22 5.99 -28.27 8.49
C GLY A 22 5.41 -27.99 7.10
N ALA A 23 5.70 -28.84 6.10
CA ALA A 23 5.47 -28.49 4.68
C ALA A 23 4.06 -28.82 4.11
N ALA A 24 3.13 -29.34 4.92
CA ALA A 24 1.90 -29.98 4.40
C ALA A 24 0.57 -29.54 5.04
N MET A 25 0.55 -28.53 5.93
CA MET A 25 -0.69 -28.08 6.61
C MET A 25 -1.04 -26.60 6.41
N LEU A 26 -0.16 -25.78 5.81
CA LEU A 26 -0.35 -24.32 5.68
C LEU A 26 -1.45 -23.88 4.68
N TYR A 27 -2.01 -24.79 3.88
CA TYR A 27 -3.05 -24.49 2.88
C TYR A 27 -4.39 -25.22 3.11
N GLY A 28 -4.61 -25.87 4.27
CA GLY A 28 -5.72 -26.83 4.39
C GLY A 28 -6.28 -27.10 5.80
N ALA A 29 -6.66 -26.06 6.56
CA ALA A 29 -7.43 -26.24 7.80
C ALA A 29 -8.39 -25.07 8.10
N VAL A 30 -9.61 -25.11 7.56
CA VAL A 30 -10.71 -24.23 8.02
C VAL A 30 -11.24 -24.77 9.34
N ALA A 31 -10.64 -24.36 10.45
CA ALA A 31 -10.95 -24.86 11.79
C ALA A 31 -10.99 -23.73 12.85
N GLY A 32 -12.15 -23.06 12.95
CA GLY A 32 -12.65 -22.37 14.14
C GLY A 32 -11.66 -21.64 15.07
N PHE A 33 -11.09 -20.53 14.62
CA PHE A 33 -10.64 -19.50 15.56
C PHE A 33 -11.84 -18.69 16.05
N SER A 34 -12.17 -18.83 17.34
CA SER A 34 -13.13 -17.94 18.00
C SER A 34 -12.43 -16.60 18.27
N VAL A 35 -12.68 -15.61 17.42
CA VAL A 35 -12.17 -14.26 17.63
C VAL A 35 -13.01 -13.58 18.71
N ASP A 36 -12.44 -13.41 19.91
CA ASP A 36 -13.00 -12.55 20.94
C ASP A 36 -12.98 -11.10 20.45
N GLN A 37 -14.11 -10.65 19.88
CA GLN A 37 -14.26 -9.29 19.39
C GLN A 37 -14.27 -8.31 20.57
N PRO A 38 -13.36 -7.32 20.64
CA PRO A 38 -13.59 -6.15 21.48
C PRO A 38 -14.89 -5.48 21.02
N ALA A 39 -15.73 -5.08 21.98
CA ALA A 39 -17.10 -4.66 21.69
C ALA A 39 -17.14 -3.47 20.71
N ARG A 40 -18.04 -3.55 19.71
CA ARG A 40 -18.23 -2.56 18.65
C ARG A 40 -18.78 -1.23 19.20
N ALA A 41 -17.89 -0.40 19.74
CA ALA A 41 -18.12 1.03 19.90
C ALA A 41 -18.18 1.72 18.53
N ALA A 42 -18.74 2.92 18.48
CA ALA A 42 -19.09 3.65 17.25
C ALA A 42 -17.97 3.65 16.18
N LEU A 43 -18.33 3.20 14.97
CA LEU A 43 -17.50 3.35 13.77
C LEU A 43 -17.70 4.74 13.16
N ASP A 44 -17.37 5.78 13.92
CA ASP A 44 -16.80 6.98 13.29
C ASP A 44 -15.52 6.50 12.58
N TRP A 45 -15.18 7.00 11.39
CA TRP A 45 -14.05 6.42 10.63
C TRP A 45 -12.75 6.44 11.47
N VAL A 46 -11.93 5.37 11.34
CA VAL A 46 -10.76 5.15 12.19
C VAL A 46 -9.55 5.88 11.62
N ALA A 47 -8.86 6.68 12.44
CA ALA A 47 -7.65 7.38 12.05
C ALA A 47 -6.52 6.38 11.71
N LEU A 48 -5.73 6.66 10.68
CA LEU A 48 -4.82 5.65 10.12
C LEU A 48 -3.47 5.66 10.84
N PRO A 49 -2.89 4.49 11.24
CA PRO A 49 -1.60 4.45 11.89
C PRO A 49 -0.54 5.22 11.10
N GLN A 50 0.16 6.15 11.75
CA GLN A 50 1.18 6.94 11.11
C GLN A 50 2.41 6.06 10.87
N VAL A 51 2.56 5.58 9.64
CA VAL A 51 3.76 4.88 9.19
C VAL A 51 4.74 5.92 8.68
N ASP A 52 5.94 5.90 9.24
CA ASP A 52 7.12 6.61 8.75
C ASP A 52 7.69 5.82 7.57
N PHE A 53 7.98 6.51 6.46
CA PHE A 53 8.52 5.91 5.24
C PHE A 53 10.01 6.21 5.03
N THR A 54 10.76 6.46 6.11
CA THR A 54 12.24 6.49 6.12
C THR A 54 12.77 5.24 5.38
N PRO A 55 13.49 5.40 4.25
CA PRO A 55 13.94 4.27 3.45
C PRO A 55 14.97 3.44 4.22
N ALA A 56 14.70 2.15 4.39
CA ALA A 56 15.60 1.23 5.09
C ALA A 56 16.95 1.09 4.35
N PRO A 57 18.09 1.04 5.07
CA PRO A 57 19.40 0.99 4.45
C PRO A 57 19.68 -0.38 3.79
N THR A 58 19.43 -0.45 2.47
CA THR A 58 19.89 -1.49 1.51
C THR A 58 19.33 -2.91 1.65
N ARG A 59 19.44 -3.79 0.64
CA ARG A 59 19.20 -3.65 -0.83
C ARG A 59 19.10 -5.06 -1.46
N PRO A 60 18.06 -5.39 -2.25
CA PRO A 60 18.15 -6.40 -3.31
C PRO A 60 18.59 -5.73 -4.63
N GLN A 61 19.59 -6.26 -5.32
CA GLN A 61 20.09 -5.67 -6.58
C GLN A 61 19.16 -6.00 -7.77
N PHE A 62 18.06 -5.27 -7.87
CA PHE A 62 17.70 -4.71 -9.18
C PHE A 62 18.63 -3.52 -9.45
N ALA A 63 18.80 -3.15 -10.72
CA ALA A 63 19.69 -2.05 -11.10
C ALA A 63 19.28 -0.74 -10.40
N ASP A 64 20.19 0.23 -10.30
CA ASP A 64 19.93 1.55 -9.73
C ASP A 64 19.01 2.37 -10.65
N ILE A 65 17.73 2.00 -10.62
CA ILE A 65 16.64 2.75 -11.21
C ILE A 65 16.41 3.94 -10.28
N HIS A 66 16.80 5.13 -10.75
CA HIS A 66 16.49 6.38 -10.10
C HIS A 66 14.98 6.61 -10.15
N ASP A 67 14.33 6.43 -9.00
CA ASP A 67 12.92 6.77 -8.75
C ASP A 67 12.82 8.25 -8.35
N ASP A 68 13.47 9.12 -9.12
CA ASP A 68 13.51 10.56 -8.87
C ASP A 68 12.10 11.13 -9.10
N MET A 69 11.60 11.88 -8.11
CA MET A 69 10.28 12.50 -8.18
C MET A 69 10.30 13.70 -9.14
N VAL A 70 9.19 13.92 -9.85
CA VAL A 70 9.04 15.03 -10.80
C VAL A 70 8.16 16.11 -10.20
N GLU A 71 8.76 17.27 -9.92
CA GLU A 71 8.07 18.51 -9.60
C GLU A 71 7.32 19.04 -10.84
N VAL A 72 6.08 19.50 -10.66
CA VAL A 72 5.27 20.18 -11.70
C VAL A 72 4.61 21.42 -11.10
N THR A 73 4.61 22.52 -11.83
CA THR A 73 4.17 23.84 -11.32
C THR A 73 2.82 24.30 -11.87
N SER A 74 2.30 23.62 -12.89
CA SER A 74 1.03 23.94 -13.55
C SER A 74 0.41 22.71 -14.21
N ALA A 75 -0.89 22.78 -14.51
CA ALA A 75 -1.60 21.73 -15.25
C ALA A 75 -1.01 21.53 -16.65
N ASP A 76 -0.54 22.61 -17.30
CA ASP A 76 0.11 22.55 -18.61
C ASP A 76 1.50 21.87 -18.54
N SER A 77 2.35 22.23 -17.56
CA SER A 77 3.64 21.54 -17.39
C SER A 77 3.45 20.05 -17.06
N LEU A 78 2.43 19.70 -16.27
CA LEU A 78 2.05 18.31 -16.06
C LEU A 78 1.56 17.63 -17.35
N HIS A 79 0.85 18.31 -18.25
CA HIS A 79 0.47 17.75 -19.55
C HIS A 79 1.68 17.47 -20.44
N ASP A 80 2.61 18.42 -20.57
CA ASP A 80 3.81 18.28 -21.40
C ASP A 80 4.63 17.07 -20.94
N VAL A 81 4.98 17.00 -19.65
CA VAL A 81 5.71 15.88 -19.02
C VAL A 81 4.98 14.53 -19.23
N LEU A 82 3.65 14.50 -19.14
CA LEU A 82 2.87 13.28 -19.36
C LEU A 82 2.78 12.88 -20.85
N ASP A 83 2.77 13.83 -21.79
CA ASP A 83 2.66 13.56 -23.23
C ASP A 83 4.02 13.20 -23.86
N ASP A 84 5.13 13.83 -23.43
CA ASP A 84 6.49 13.54 -23.89
C ASP A 84 6.95 12.10 -23.55
N THR A 85 6.51 11.55 -22.41
CA THR A 85 6.70 10.12 -22.07
C THR A 85 5.98 9.13 -23.00
N GLY A 86 5.20 9.61 -23.99
CA GLY A 86 4.42 8.77 -24.89
C GLY A 86 3.29 7.99 -24.21
N TYR A 87 2.90 8.38 -22.98
CA TYR A 87 2.06 7.62 -22.05
C TYR A 87 0.57 7.56 -22.44
N ALA A 88 0.29 6.83 -23.52
CA ALA A 88 -1.05 6.61 -24.02
C ALA A 88 -1.79 5.51 -23.22
N LEU A 89 -2.73 5.91 -22.34
CA LEU A 89 -3.57 4.96 -21.58
C LEU A 89 -4.22 3.86 -22.45
N ARG A 90 -4.52 4.14 -23.72
CA ARG A 90 -5.07 3.17 -24.69
C ARG A 90 -4.17 1.95 -24.89
N GLN A 91 -2.84 2.10 -24.82
CA GLN A 91 -1.88 1.01 -24.93
C GLN A 91 -1.82 0.21 -23.61
N ILE A 92 -1.75 0.91 -22.47
CA ILE A 92 -1.75 0.30 -21.13
C ILE A 92 -2.97 -0.61 -20.94
N ARG A 93 -4.16 -0.10 -21.30
CA ARG A 93 -5.45 -0.83 -21.23
C ARG A 93 -5.51 -2.12 -22.06
N ARG A 94 -4.58 -2.32 -22.99
CA ARG A 94 -4.48 -3.52 -23.83
C ARG A 94 -3.37 -4.47 -23.39
N GLY A 95 -2.50 -4.04 -22.48
CA GLY A 95 -1.22 -4.68 -22.21
C GLY A 95 -0.15 -4.43 -23.29
N ASP A 96 -0.40 -3.53 -24.25
CA ASP A 96 0.53 -3.22 -25.35
C ASP A 96 1.83 -2.55 -24.84
N SER A 97 1.75 -1.80 -23.74
CA SER A 97 2.84 -0.97 -23.19
C SER A 97 2.89 -1.00 -21.65
N ARG A 98 4.07 -0.74 -21.08
CA ARG A 98 4.28 -0.50 -19.64
C ARG A 98 3.94 0.93 -19.25
N VAL A 99 3.57 1.14 -18.00
CA VAL A 99 3.39 2.47 -17.40
C VAL A 99 4.77 3.07 -17.11
N PRO A 100 5.10 4.30 -17.56
CA PRO A 100 6.42 4.90 -17.32
C PRO A 100 6.64 5.18 -15.83
N ARG A 101 7.91 5.30 -15.40
CA ARG A 101 8.30 5.68 -14.02
C ARG A 101 8.20 7.19 -13.77
N LEU A 102 7.12 7.79 -14.24
CA LEU A 102 6.83 9.21 -14.00
C LEU A 102 6.16 9.34 -12.63
N LEU A 103 6.97 9.60 -11.60
CA LEU A 103 6.54 9.73 -10.21
C LEU A 103 6.35 11.21 -9.88
N VAL A 104 5.18 11.77 -10.19
CA VAL A 104 4.88 13.18 -9.91
C VAL A 104 4.78 13.41 -8.40
N GLU A 105 5.45 14.45 -7.90
CA GLU A 105 5.51 14.72 -6.45
C GLU A 105 4.19 15.24 -5.89
N SER A 106 3.62 16.28 -6.50
CA SER A 106 2.40 16.96 -6.07
C SER A 106 1.46 17.27 -7.24
N LEU A 107 0.16 17.40 -6.98
CA LEU A 107 -0.77 17.95 -7.99
C LEU A 107 -0.61 19.47 -8.03
N PRO A 108 -0.50 20.11 -9.22
CA PRO A 108 -0.35 21.56 -9.31
C PRO A 108 -1.63 22.27 -8.85
N GLU A 109 -1.51 23.51 -8.36
CA GLU A 109 -2.63 24.24 -7.75
C GLU A 109 -3.82 24.41 -8.72
N ASP A 110 -3.54 24.60 -10.01
CA ASP A 110 -4.48 24.82 -11.11
C ASP A 110 -5.08 23.53 -11.72
N PHE A 111 -4.84 22.35 -11.14
CA PHE A 111 -5.24 21.04 -11.71
C PHE A 111 -6.76 20.84 -11.99
N ASP A 112 -7.65 21.66 -11.43
CA ASP A 112 -9.09 21.67 -11.77
C ASP A 112 -9.48 22.81 -12.72
N ASP A 113 -8.68 23.87 -12.81
CA ASP A 113 -9.06 25.15 -13.40
C ASP A 113 -9.06 25.07 -14.93
N GLN A 114 -10.20 25.44 -15.52
CA GLN A 114 -10.48 25.41 -16.97
C GLN A 114 -10.32 24.04 -17.67
N MET A 115 -9.89 22.99 -16.98
CA MET A 115 -9.65 21.67 -17.55
C MET A 115 -10.95 20.98 -18.00
N VAL A 116 -11.01 20.58 -19.29
CA VAL A 116 -12.09 19.74 -19.83
C VAL A 116 -12.15 18.42 -19.07
N VAL A 117 -13.36 18.01 -18.65
CA VAL A 117 -13.60 16.85 -17.75
C VAL A 117 -12.85 15.59 -18.19
N GLU A 118 -12.94 15.20 -19.46
CA GLU A 118 -12.27 13.98 -19.96
C GLU A 118 -10.74 14.14 -20.08
N ALA A 119 -10.22 15.36 -20.24
CA ALA A 119 -8.79 15.61 -20.12
C ALA A 119 -8.34 15.43 -18.66
N ARG A 120 -9.04 16.05 -17.69
CA ARG A 120 -8.71 15.93 -16.26
C ARG A 120 -8.77 14.50 -15.75
N LYS A 121 -9.78 13.72 -16.16
CA LYS A 121 -9.84 12.26 -15.87
C LYS A 121 -8.61 11.51 -16.39
N ARG A 122 -8.23 11.77 -17.65
CA ARG A 122 -7.07 11.15 -18.31
C ARG A 122 -5.77 11.52 -17.61
N THR A 123 -5.57 12.81 -17.32
CA THR A 123 -4.40 13.33 -16.62
C THR A 123 -4.31 12.73 -15.21
N PHE A 124 -5.39 12.75 -14.42
CA PHE A 124 -5.43 12.15 -13.08
C PHE A 124 -5.04 10.66 -13.08
N ILE A 125 -5.59 9.84 -13.98
CA ILE A 125 -5.22 8.42 -14.08
C ILE A 125 -3.74 8.26 -14.46
N ARG A 126 -3.23 9.10 -15.38
CA ARG A 126 -1.80 9.07 -15.76
C ARG A 126 -0.90 9.46 -14.59
N THR A 127 -1.25 10.48 -13.80
CA THR A 127 -0.48 10.89 -12.62
C THR A 127 -0.48 9.83 -11.51
N VAL A 128 -1.63 9.22 -11.22
CA VAL A 128 -1.79 8.38 -10.00
C VAL A 128 -1.44 6.90 -10.24
N LEU A 129 -1.64 6.35 -11.44
CA LEU A 129 -1.34 4.94 -11.72
C LEU A 129 0.17 4.55 -11.54
N PRO A 130 1.17 5.35 -11.97
CA PRO A 130 2.59 5.05 -11.74
C PRO A 130 2.90 4.93 -10.25
N LEU A 131 2.35 5.84 -9.43
CA LEU A 131 2.54 5.86 -7.98
C LEU A 131 1.97 4.61 -7.31
N ILE A 132 0.76 4.19 -7.70
CA ILE A 132 0.12 2.94 -7.24
C ILE A 132 0.98 1.72 -7.62
N LEU A 133 1.49 1.68 -8.86
CA LEU A 133 2.33 0.57 -9.32
C LEU A 133 3.71 0.57 -8.66
N LYS A 134 4.25 1.74 -8.29
CA LYS A 134 5.50 1.89 -7.53
C LYS A 134 5.36 1.42 -6.08
N ALA A 135 4.31 1.83 -5.36
CA ALA A 135 4.04 1.30 -4.02
C ALA A 135 3.79 -0.23 -4.04
N ASN A 136 3.11 -0.73 -5.08
CA ASN A 136 2.97 -2.18 -5.31
C ASN A 136 4.28 -2.88 -5.72
N GLU A 137 5.28 -2.17 -6.23
CA GLU A 137 6.63 -2.70 -6.46
C GLU A 137 7.38 -2.86 -5.14
N GLU A 138 7.35 -1.84 -4.28
CA GLU A 138 7.95 -1.86 -2.94
C GLU A 138 7.43 -3.03 -2.11
N VAL A 139 6.10 -3.18 -1.98
CA VAL A 139 5.49 -4.29 -1.23
C VAL A 139 5.79 -5.66 -1.86
N ARG A 140 6.00 -5.74 -3.18
CA ARG A 140 6.39 -7.00 -3.85
C ARG A 140 7.85 -7.37 -3.58
N LEU A 141 8.74 -6.39 -3.45
CA LEU A 141 10.14 -6.61 -3.04
C LEU A 141 10.22 -7.04 -1.58
N GLU A 142 9.44 -6.40 -0.69
CA GLU A 142 9.31 -6.82 0.71
C GLU A 142 8.74 -8.24 0.82
N ARG A 143 7.66 -8.55 0.09
CA ARG A 143 7.08 -9.91 0.06
C ARG A 143 8.10 -10.96 -0.40
N ARG A 144 8.95 -10.63 -1.37
CA ARG A 144 9.98 -11.57 -1.85
C ARG A 144 11.00 -11.84 -0.74
N ARG A 145 11.63 -10.81 -0.15
CA ARG A 145 12.61 -11.01 0.95
C ARG A 145 11.99 -11.76 2.13
N LEU A 146 10.72 -11.53 2.45
CA LEU A 146 9.99 -12.27 3.49
C LEU A 146 9.92 -13.78 3.18
N ILE A 147 9.63 -14.17 1.93
CA ILE A 147 9.58 -15.58 1.50
C ILE A 147 11.00 -16.18 1.46
N ASP A 148 11.98 -15.43 0.93
CA ASP A 148 13.38 -15.86 0.85
C ASP A 148 13.96 -16.16 2.25
N LEU A 149 13.56 -15.40 3.28
CA LEU A 149 13.94 -15.62 4.68
C LEU A 149 13.16 -16.77 5.34
N GLU A 150 11.88 -16.96 5.00
CA GLU A 150 11.10 -18.12 5.46
C GLU A 150 11.74 -19.44 4.97
N GLU A 151 12.15 -19.50 3.70
CA GLU A 151 12.82 -20.68 3.12
C GLU A 151 14.18 -20.95 3.77
N GLN A 152 14.94 -19.92 4.14
CA GLN A 152 16.20 -20.06 4.88
C GLN A 152 15.99 -20.71 6.26
N ILE A 153 15.01 -20.23 7.02
CA ILE A 153 14.65 -20.77 8.35
C ILE A 153 14.16 -22.22 8.23
N ILE A 154 13.27 -22.52 7.27
CA ILE A 154 12.76 -23.87 7.02
C ILE A 154 13.91 -24.83 6.63
N SER A 155 14.91 -24.32 5.91
CA SER A 155 16.13 -25.06 5.55
C SER A 155 17.14 -25.20 6.70
N GLY A 156 16.87 -24.63 7.87
CA GLY A 156 17.71 -24.73 9.06
C GLY A 156 18.91 -23.78 9.10
N HIS A 157 18.90 -22.70 8.32
CA HIS A 157 19.89 -21.63 8.43
C HIS A 157 19.52 -20.66 9.56
N GLU A 158 20.54 -20.15 10.27
CA GLU A 158 20.38 -19.04 11.20
C GLU A 158 20.32 -17.72 10.39
N LEU A 159 19.43 -16.80 10.77
CA LEU A 159 19.34 -15.47 10.15
C LEU A 159 20.56 -14.61 10.52
N SER A 160 20.88 -13.64 9.67
CA SER A 160 21.78 -12.55 10.06
C SER A 160 21.07 -11.57 11.01
N ASP A 161 21.85 -10.82 11.80
CA ASP A 161 21.32 -9.74 12.62
C ASP A 161 20.52 -8.75 11.74
N ASP A 162 21.07 -8.34 10.57
CA ASP A 162 20.42 -7.43 9.61
C ASP A 162 19.07 -7.94 9.06
N ASP A 163 18.89 -9.27 8.95
CA ASP A 163 17.65 -9.89 8.51
C ASP A 163 16.60 -9.97 9.63
N GLN A 164 17.02 -10.27 10.86
CA GLN A 164 16.15 -10.20 12.03
C GLN A 164 15.65 -8.76 12.26
N ASP A 165 16.58 -7.81 12.21
CA ASP A 165 16.32 -6.37 12.34
C ASP A 165 15.37 -5.86 11.22
N TRP A 166 15.46 -6.44 10.02
CA TRP A 166 14.53 -6.17 8.91
C TRP A 166 13.15 -6.80 9.12
N LEU A 167 13.08 -8.04 9.61
CA LEU A 167 11.81 -8.71 9.93
C LEU A 167 11.04 -8.01 11.05
N ASP A 168 11.73 -7.51 12.07
CA ASP A 168 11.10 -6.78 13.18
C ASP A 168 10.55 -5.42 12.72
N ARG A 169 11.29 -4.68 11.87
CA ARG A 169 10.76 -3.48 11.19
C ARG A 169 9.57 -3.80 10.28
N LEU A 170 9.58 -4.93 9.57
CA LEU A 170 8.46 -5.36 8.73
C LEU A 170 7.22 -5.71 9.58
N ALA A 171 7.42 -6.37 10.72
CA ALA A 171 6.38 -6.68 11.70
C ALA A 171 5.77 -5.39 12.27
N GLU A 172 6.59 -4.40 12.64
CA GLU A 172 6.12 -3.09 13.10
C GLU A 172 5.35 -2.32 12.00
N LYS A 173 5.88 -2.27 10.77
CA LYS A 173 5.24 -1.62 9.61
C LYS A 173 3.84 -2.18 9.34
N TYR A 174 3.70 -3.51 9.42
CA TYR A 174 2.47 -4.22 9.10
C TYR A 174 1.62 -4.64 10.32
N ASP A 175 2.00 -4.30 11.55
CA ASP A 175 1.26 -4.63 12.79
C ASP A 175 1.10 -6.16 13.00
N ALA A 176 2.16 -6.92 12.66
CA ALA A 176 2.27 -8.34 12.98
C ALA A 176 3.08 -8.54 14.27
N ALA A 177 2.93 -9.70 14.90
CA ALA A 177 3.84 -10.08 15.99
C ALA A 177 5.22 -10.45 15.41
N PRO A 178 6.33 -10.13 16.10
CA PRO A 178 7.67 -10.60 15.73
C PRO A 178 7.70 -12.11 15.52
N GLY A 179 8.20 -12.54 14.35
CA GLY A 179 8.24 -13.95 13.95
C GLY A 179 6.93 -14.56 13.46
N ASP A 180 5.81 -13.83 13.38
CA ASP A 180 4.55 -14.34 12.80
C ASP A 180 4.56 -14.22 11.27
N PHE A 181 5.30 -15.12 10.63
CA PHE A 181 5.34 -15.27 9.17
C PHE A 181 3.94 -15.50 8.56
N ALA A 182 3.04 -16.19 9.26
CA ALA A 182 1.68 -16.49 8.77
C ALA A 182 0.74 -15.27 8.80
N ALA A 183 0.99 -14.28 9.65
CA ALA A 183 0.37 -12.95 9.58
C ALA A 183 1.07 -12.10 8.52
N LEU A 184 2.40 -12.03 8.52
CA LEU A 184 3.19 -11.25 7.57
C LEU A 184 2.86 -11.63 6.12
N LEU A 185 2.84 -12.91 5.76
CA LEU A 185 2.50 -13.40 4.41
C LEU A 185 1.03 -13.14 4.00
N ARG A 186 0.16 -12.73 4.93
CA ARG A 186 -1.23 -12.28 4.66
C ARG A 186 -1.32 -10.75 4.51
N ARG A 187 -0.49 -10.02 5.25
CA ARG A 187 -0.43 -8.55 5.28
C ARG A 187 0.43 -7.97 4.14
N VAL A 188 1.65 -8.48 3.95
CA VAL A 188 2.65 -8.01 2.96
C VAL A 188 2.31 -8.51 1.54
N ASP A 189 1.29 -7.94 0.92
CA ASP A 189 0.92 -8.22 -0.48
C ASP A 189 0.36 -6.95 -1.16
N THR A 190 0.39 -6.91 -2.50
CA THR A 190 -0.01 -5.75 -3.31
C THR A 190 -1.50 -5.48 -3.21
N VAL A 191 -1.91 -4.24 -3.43
CA VAL A 191 -3.33 -3.86 -3.61
C VAL A 191 -3.71 -3.93 -5.09
N SER A 192 -5.01 -4.10 -5.38
CA SER A 192 -5.54 -3.98 -6.75
C SER A 192 -5.34 -2.56 -7.29
N PRO A 193 -4.64 -2.36 -8.44
CA PRO A 193 -4.49 -1.04 -9.04
C PRO A 193 -5.83 -0.42 -9.46
N THR A 194 -6.77 -1.25 -9.91
CA THR A 194 -8.14 -0.82 -10.24
C THR A 194 -8.87 -0.23 -9.04
N LEU A 195 -8.79 -0.90 -7.89
CA LEU A 195 -9.47 -0.46 -6.66
C LEU A 195 -8.78 0.75 -6.04
N ALA A 196 -7.45 0.80 -6.07
CA ALA A 196 -6.67 1.96 -5.65
C ALA A 196 -7.01 3.21 -6.49
N LEU A 197 -7.08 3.10 -7.82
CA LEU A 197 -7.57 4.18 -8.69
C LEU A 197 -9.01 4.57 -8.36
N ALA A 198 -9.92 3.62 -8.17
CA ALA A 198 -11.32 3.90 -7.84
C ALA A 198 -11.48 4.67 -6.53
N GLN A 199 -10.73 4.29 -5.48
CA GLN A 199 -10.73 5.01 -4.21
C GLN A 199 -10.06 6.38 -4.34
N ALA A 200 -8.90 6.50 -4.98
CA ALA A 200 -8.28 7.80 -5.24
C ALA A 200 -9.21 8.76 -5.99
N ILE A 201 -10.01 8.25 -6.94
CA ILE A 201 -11.02 9.03 -7.67
C ILE A 201 -12.15 9.52 -6.75
N GLU A 202 -12.72 8.65 -5.91
CA GLU A 202 -13.83 8.99 -5.00
C GLU A 202 -13.38 9.98 -3.92
N GLU A 203 -12.27 9.71 -3.23
CA GLU A 203 -11.80 10.50 -2.08
C GLU A 203 -11.22 11.88 -2.49
N SER A 204 -10.48 11.96 -3.60
CA SER A 204 -9.96 13.24 -4.12
C SER A 204 -10.95 13.99 -5.03
N GLY A 205 -12.04 13.33 -5.42
CA GLY A 205 -13.01 13.84 -6.39
C GLY A 205 -12.43 14.07 -7.79
N TRP A 206 -11.50 13.21 -8.24
CA TRP A 206 -10.60 13.38 -9.40
C TRP A 206 -9.55 14.51 -9.23
N GLY A 207 -8.84 14.53 -8.10
CA GLY A 207 -7.75 15.48 -7.82
C GLY A 207 -8.18 16.93 -7.55
N ARG A 208 -9.49 17.21 -7.54
CA ARG A 208 -10.03 18.56 -7.37
C ARG A 208 -10.02 19.02 -5.91
N SER A 209 -10.19 18.06 -4.99
CA SER A 209 -10.13 18.28 -3.56
C SER A 209 -8.84 19.01 -3.19
N ARG A 210 -8.95 20.15 -2.51
CA ARG A 210 -7.81 20.90 -2.00
C ARG A 210 -6.92 20.05 -1.06
N PHE A 211 -7.48 19.05 -0.38
CA PHE A 211 -6.67 18.11 0.41
C PHE A 211 -5.71 17.29 -0.46
N ALA A 212 -6.06 17.01 -1.72
CA ALA A 212 -5.24 16.28 -2.68
C ALA A 212 -4.25 17.17 -3.46
N ARG A 213 -4.51 18.49 -3.57
CA ARG A 213 -3.59 19.47 -4.15
C ARG A 213 -2.66 20.04 -3.09
N ASP A 214 -3.21 20.82 -2.16
CA ASP A 214 -2.49 21.50 -1.07
C ASP A 214 -1.69 20.54 -0.16
N GLY A 215 -2.14 19.29 -0.03
CA GLY A 215 -1.64 18.33 0.98
C GLY A 215 -1.42 16.90 0.51
N ASN A 216 -1.44 16.64 -0.80
CA ASN A 216 -1.20 15.34 -1.42
C ASN A 216 -2.10 14.18 -0.95
N ALA A 217 -3.19 14.45 -0.20
CA ALA A 217 -4.02 13.47 0.48
C ALA A 217 -5.05 12.79 -0.46
N LEU A 218 -4.57 11.93 -1.36
CA LEU A 218 -5.37 11.27 -2.40
C LEU A 218 -6.51 10.36 -1.86
N TYR A 219 -6.41 9.86 -0.62
CA TYR A 219 -7.25 8.77 -0.10
C TYR A 219 -8.08 9.14 1.16
N GLY A 220 -8.35 10.43 1.40
CA GLY A 220 -9.20 10.89 2.52
C GLY A 220 -8.61 10.63 3.91
N GLN A 221 -7.30 10.36 3.98
CA GLN A 221 -6.64 9.87 5.19
C GLN A 221 -6.57 10.95 6.27
N ARG A 222 -6.94 10.60 7.50
CA ARG A 222 -7.02 11.52 8.64
C ARG A 222 -5.73 11.53 9.49
N ALA A 223 -5.43 12.67 10.09
CA ALA A 223 -4.34 12.86 11.05
C ALA A 223 -4.77 12.52 12.49
N TRP A 224 -3.81 12.10 13.33
CA TRP A 224 -4.02 11.80 14.75
C TRP A 224 -3.67 12.98 15.69
N SER A 225 -2.91 13.95 15.22
CA SER A 225 -2.39 15.05 16.03
C SER A 225 -2.88 16.38 15.46
N VAL A 226 -3.41 17.24 16.32
CA VAL A 226 -3.83 18.59 15.94
C VAL A 226 -2.60 19.39 15.51
N GLY A 227 -2.64 19.92 14.29
CA GLY A 227 -1.52 20.61 13.64
C GLY A 227 -0.63 19.72 12.76
N THR A 228 -1.05 18.49 12.41
CA THR A 228 -0.35 17.66 11.40
C THR A 228 -1.19 17.36 10.15
N GLY A 229 -2.33 18.04 9.98
CA GLY A 229 -3.13 17.98 8.77
C GLY A 229 -3.92 19.24 8.45
N PHE A 230 -4.65 19.18 7.35
CA PHE A 230 -5.51 20.24 6.85
C PHE A 230 -6.85 20.28 7.58
N VAL A 231 -7.24 21.48 8.00
CA VAL A 231 -8.51 21.75 8.67
C VAL A 231 -9.66 21.91 7.66
N PRO A 232 -10.77 21.15 7.76
CA PRO A 232 -11.99 21.37 6.98
C PRO A 232 -12.56 22.79 7.14
N ALA A 233 -12.98 23.40 6.03
CA ALA A 233 -13.50 24.77 5.99
C ALA A 233 -14.97 24.86 6.45
N GLU A 234 -15.77 23.86 6.10
CA GLU A 234 -17.09 23.62 6.68
C GLU A 234 -16.94 22.59 7.81
N ARG A 235 -17.61 22.83 8.94
CA ARG A 235 -17.63 21.96 10.12
C ARG A 235 -19.06 21.84 10.64
N ALA A 236 -19.46 20.64 11.04
CA ALA A 236 -20.52 20.50 12.03
C ALA A 236 -19.99 20.89 13.42
N ASP A 237 -20.84 21.48 14.27
CA ASP A 237 -20.46 21.87 15.64
C ASP A 237 -20.12 20.63 16.48
N GLY A 238 -18.81 20.36 16.64
CA GLY A 238 -18.28 19.27 17.47
C GLY A 238 -17.09 18.52 16.87
N GLU A 239 -16.91 18.57 15.55
CA GLU A 239 -15.86 17.81 14.86
C GLU A 239 -14.45 18.40 15.08
N ARG A 240 -13.49 17.54 15.42
CA ARG A 240 -12.09 17.91 15.76
C ARG A 240 -11.10 17.06 14.98
N PHE A 241 -11.17 17.16 13.66
CA PHE A 241 -10.48 16.26 12.75
C PHE A 241 -9.77 17.01 11.62
N GLU A 242 -8.57 16.53 11.29
CA GLU A 242 -7.70 17.07 10.24
C GLU A 242 -7.42 15.97 9.20
N VAL A 243 -7.33 16.35 7.93
CA VAL A 243 -6.92 15.44 6.84
C VAL A 243 -5.39 15.44 6.77
N ARG A 244 -4.75 14.28 6.90
CA ARG A 244 -3.28 14.13 6.93
C ARG A 244 -2.67 14.72 5.66
N ALA A 245 -1.66 15.58 5.84
CA ALA A 245 -0.78 16.02 4.76
C ALA A 245 0.31 14.96 4.47
N PHE A 246 0.82 14.95 3.24
CA PHE A 246 1.93 14.10 2.82
C PHE A 246 2.96 14.93 2.05
N ASP A 247 4.23 14.63 2.26
CA ASP A 247 5.34 15.29 1.56
C ASP A 247 5.24 15.06 0.04
N SER A 248 4.78 13.87 -0.39
CA SER A 248 4.44 13.57 -1.78
C SER A 248 3.14 12.76 -1.95
N LEU A 249 2.58 12.79 -3.17
CA LEU A 249 1.50 11.89 -3.59
C LEU A 249 1.88 10.42 -3.43
N LEU A 250 3.16 10.06 -3.62
CA LEU A 250 3.66 8.70 -3.45
C LEU A 250 3.53 8.25 -2.00
N ASP A 251 3.77 9.13 -1.04
CA ASP A 251 3.67 8.80 0.39
C ASP A 251 2.21 8.68 0.86
N SER A 252 1.28 9.40 0.24
CA SER A 252 -0.16 9.14 0.41
C SER A 252 -0.55 7.76 -0.13
N VAL A 253 -0.05 7.38 -1.31
CA VAL A 253 -0.25 6.04 -1.87
C VAL A 253 0.36 4.95 -0.99
N ARG A 254 1.62 5.11 -0.53
CA ARG A 254 2.28 4.18 0.40
C ARG A 254 1.48 4.03 1.70
N SER A 255 1.02 5.14 2.28
CA SER A 255 0.18 5.17 3.49
C SER A 255 -1.16 4.43 3.27
N TYR A 256 -1.81 4.61 2.12
CA TYR A 256 -3.01 3.85 1.72
C TYR A 256 -2.75 2.34 1.57
N VAL A 257 -1.67 1.96 0.88
CA VAL A 257 -1.28 0.55 0.70
C VAL A 257 -0.99 -0.13 2.03
N VAL A 258 -0.22 0.52 2.92
CA VAL A 258 0.06 -0.04 4.25
C VAL A 258 -1.20 -0.07 5.10
N ASN A 259 -2.10 0.92 5.02
CA ASN A 259 -3.38 0.89 5.73
C ASN A 259 -4.22 -0.38 5.44
N LEU A 260 -4.50 -0.69 4.16
CA LEU A 260 -5.25 -1.90 3.80
C LEU A 260 -4.51 -3.19 4.22
N ASN A 261 -3.19 -3.15 4.25
CA ASN A 261 -2.34 -4.27 4.66
C ASN A 261 -2.19 -4.41 6.19
N ARG A 262 -2.43 -3.34 6.96
CA ARG A 262 -2.17 -3.24 8.41
C ARG A 262 -3.46 -3.27 9.22
N HIS A 263 -4.41 -2.39 8.93
CA HIS A 263 -5.47 -2.05 9.88
C HIS A 263 -6.52 -3.17 10.03
N TYR A 264 -7.00 -3.42 11.25
CA TYR A 264 -7.89 -4.56 11.56
C TYR A 264 -9.20 -4.55 10.77
N ALA A 265 -9.77 -3.37 10.50
CA ALA A 265 -11.02 -3.21 9.75
C ALA A 265 -10.96 -3.69 8.28
N TYR A 266 -9.77 -4.03 7.77
CA TYR A 266 -9.54 -4.58 6.43
C TYR A 266 -9.02 -6.03 6.48
N GLU A 267 -9.31 -6.79 7.55
CA GLU A 267 -8.97 -8.22 7.59
C GLU A 267 -9.69 -9.01 6.48
N ASP A 268 -10.98 -8.78 6.25
CA ASP A 268 -11.74 -9.44 5.19
C ASP A 268 -11.15 -9.18 3.79
N TYR A 269 -10.63 -7.97 3.55
CA TYR A 269 -9.88 -7.62 2.34
C TYR A 269 -8.64 -8.50 2.18
N ARG A 270 -7.82 -8.61 3.23
CA ARG A 270 -6.59 -9.42 3.22
C ARG A 270 -6.87 -10.91 3.08
N VAL A 271 -7.92 -11.41 3.74
CA VAL A 271 -8.38 -12.81 3.64
C VAL A 271 -8.89 -13.11 2.23
N THR A 272 -9.70 -12.23 1.64
CA THR A 272 -10.22 -12.38 0.28
C THR A 272 -9.09 -12.36 -0.76
N ARG A 273 -8.15 -11.41 -0.63
CA ARG A 273 -6.93 -11.37 -1.46
C ARG A 273 -6.09 -12.64 -1.31
N ALA A 274 -5.87 -13.14 -0.09
CA ALA A 274 -5.11 -14.37 0.14
C ALA A 274 -5.79 -15.60 -0.49
N GLN A 275 -7.13 -15.66 -0.50
CA GLN A 275 -7.87 -16.72 -1.21
C GLN A 275 -7.70 -16.64 -2.74
N MET A 276 -7.59 -15.43 -3.32
CA MET A 276 -7.27 -15.26 -4.75
C MET A 276 -5.85 -15.74 -5.07
N ARG A 277 -4.86 -15.39 -4.23
CA ARG A 277 -3.48 -15.91 -4.35
C ARG A 277 -3.43 -17.43 -4.27
N ALA A 278 -4.16 -18.04 -3.33
CA ALA A 278 -4.23 -19.49 -3.15
C ALA A 278 -4.88 -20.24 -4.33
N ARG A 279 -5.56 -19.53 -5.25
CA ARG A 279 -6.18 -20.08 -6.47
C ARG A 279 -5.38 -19.75 -7.74
N ASP A 280 -4.25 -19.07 -7.61
CA ASP A 280 -3.47 -18.46 -8.70
C ASP A 280 -4.31 -17.58 -9.64
N THR A 281 -5.30 -16.87 -9.08
CA THR A 281 -6.15 -15.94 -9.82
C THR A 281 -5.64 -14.50 -9.70
N GLN A 282 -5.74 -13.75 -10.80
CA GLN A 282 -5.70 -12.28 -10.78
C GLN A 282 -6.67 -11.73 -9.72
N LEU A 283 -6.33 -10.61 -9.07
CA LEU A 283 -7.18 -10.01 -8.07
C LEU A 283 -8.47 -9.47 -8.72
N ASN A 284 -9.62 -9.87 -8.19
CA ASN A 284 -10.90 -9.30 -8.62
C ASN A 284 -11.21 -8.04 -7.79
N ALA A 285 -10.97 -6.87 -8.37
CA ALA A 285 -11.24 -5.57 -7.76
C ALA A 285 -12.69 -5.43 -7.26
N GLY A 286 -13.66 -6.07 -7.93
CA GLY A 286 -15.08 -6.04 -7.54
C GLY A 286 -15.42 -6.92 -6.33
N GLU A 287 -14.75 -8.06 -6.17
CA GLU A 287 -14.83 -8.86 -4.94
C GLU A 287 -14.11 -8.16 -3.78
N LEU A 288 -12.93 -7.59 -4.03
CA LEU A 288 -12.19 -6.83 -3.02
C LEU A 288 -12.96 -5.58 -2.55
N ALA A 289 -13.62 -4.85 -3.44
CA ALA A 289 -14.45 -3.69 -3.09
C ALA A 289 -15.55 -4.03 -2.06
N GLN A 290 -16.17 -5.22 -2.17
CA GLN A 290 -17.23 -5.67 -1.25
C GLN A 290 -16.74 -5.85 0.20
N THR A 291 -15.43 -5.96 0.42
CA THR A 291 -14.83 -6.04 1.77
C THR A 291 -14.58 -4.67 2.41
N LEU A 292 -14.67 -3.57 1.64
CA LEU A 292 -14.34 -2.21 2.10
C LEU A 292 -15.52 -1.45 2.72
N ILE A 293 -16.56 -2.16 3.18
CA ILE A 293 -17.72 -1.56 3.87
C ILE A 293 -17.30 -0.72 5.09
N SER A 294 -16.20 -1.08 5.75
CA SER A 294 -15.67 -0.35 6.92
C SER A 294 -14.75 0.83 6.56
N TYR A 295 -14.51 1.11 5.27
CA TYR A 295 -13.64 2.22 4.84
C TYR A 295 -14.34 3.59 4.96
N SER A 296 -15.66 3.63 4.83
CA SER A 296 -16.45 4.87 4.81
C SER A 296 -17.72 4.74 5.64
N GLU A 297 -18.14 5.83 6.28
CA GLU A 297 -19.42 5.95 6.99
C GLU A 297 -20.64 5.81 6.05
N ARG A 298 -20.43 5.96 4.73
CA ARG A 298 -21.41 5.61 3.67
C ARG A 298 -21.57 4.11 3.44
N ARG A 299 -20.70 3.27 4.01
CA ARG A 299 -20.78 1.81 4.06
C ARG A 299 -21.07 1.15 2.69
N GLU A 300 -22.20 0.49 2.54
CA GLU A 300 -22.57 -0.22 1.33
C GLU A 300 -22.73 0.75 0.12
N ALA A 301 -23.17 1.98 0.36
CA ALA A 301 -23.27 3.05 -0.66
C ALA A 301 -21.90 3.73 -0.98
N TYR A 302 -20.82 3.32 -0.32
CA TYR A 302 -19.45 3.59 -0.76
C TYR A 302 -18.98 2.49 -1.72
N VAL A 303 -19.22 1.22 -1.39
CA VAL A 303 -18.91 0.07 -2.24
C VAL A 303 -19.60 0.20 -3.61
N ASP A 304 -20.89 0.56 -3.64
CA ASP A 304 -21.62 0.78 -4.90
C ASP A 304 -21.04 1.93 -5.74
N ALA A 305 -20.50 2.97 -5.10
CA ALA A 305 -19.84 4.08 -5.80
C ALA A 305 -18.51 3.63 -6.43
N LEU A 306 -17.67 2.89 -5.69
CA LEU A 306 -16.44 2.30 -6.24
C LEU A 306 -16.72 1.36 -7.41
N LEU A 307 -17.70 0.46 -7.27
CA LEU A 307 -18.13 -0.44 -8.35
C LEU A 307 -18.71 0.33 -9.55
N GLY A 308 -19.38 1.46 -9.31
CA GLY A 308 -19.83 2.40 -10.33
C GLY A 308 -18.68 3.06 -11.08
N LEU A 309 -17.68 3.58 -10.37
CA LEU A 309 -16.48 4.20 -10.93
C LEU A 309 -15.65 3.22 -11.77
N ILE A 310 -15.46 1.99 -11.28
CA ILE A 310 -14.73 0.92 -12.00
C ILE A 310 -15.41 0.65 -13.34
N ARG A 311 -16.71 0.34 -13.35
CA ARG A 311 -17.45 0.06 -14.59
C ARG A 311 -17.50 1.25 -15.55
N THR A 312 -17.74 2.46 -15.04
CA THR A 312 -17.99 3.65 -15.87
C THR A 312 -16.71 4.17 -16.54
N ASN A 313 -15.55 3.98 -15.91
CA ASN A 313 -14.26 4.43 -16.43
C ASN A 313 -13.36 3.26 -16.87
N GLN A 314 -13.90 2.04 -16.92
CA GLN A 314 -13.21 0.80 -17.26
C GLN A 314 -11.89 0.63 -16.49
N LEU A 315 -11.91 0.83 -15.17
CA LEU A 315 -10.66 0.85 -14.38
C LEU A 315 -10.04 -0.56 -14.23
N ASP A 316 -10.82 -1.60 -14.51
CA ASP A 316 -10.44 -3.02 -14.57
C ASP A 316 -9.39 -3.32 -15.66
N ASP A 317 -9.35 -2.54 -16.74
CA ASP A 317 -8.27 -2.59 -17.75
C ASP A 317 -6.87 -2.35 -17.13
N PHE A 318 -6.77 -1.71 -15.96
CA PHE A 318 -5.50 -1.39 -15.30
C PHE A 318 -5.05 -2.41 -14.25
N GLU A 319 -5.83 -3.45 -13.95
CA GLU A 319 -5.48 -4.42 -12.89
C GLU A 319 -4.18 -5.19 -13.19
N VAL A 320 -3.90 -5.43 -14.47
CA VAL A 320 -2.67 -6.09 -14.96
C VAL A 320 -1.56 -5.10 -15.36
N ALA A 321 -1.77 -3.79 -15.17
CA ALA A 321 -0.79 -2.79 -15.57
C ALA A 321 0.54 -2.98 -14.82
N GLN A 322 1.66 -2.81 -15.53
CA GLN A 322 2.99 -2.97 -14.97
C GLN A 322 3.81 -1.70 -15.16
N LEU A 323 4.53 -1.32 -14.11
CA LEU A 323 5.51 -0.24 -14.16
C LEU A 323 6.66 -0.60 -15.12
N SER A 324 7.31 0.41 -15.68
CA SER A 324 8.52 0.24 -16.47
C SER A 324 9.70 -0.18 -15.59
N SER A 325 10.59 -0.98 -16.16
CA SER A 325 11.90 -1.33 -15.60
C SER A 325 12.99 -0.33 -15.99
N GLU A 326 12.66 0.64 -16.84
CA GLU A 326 13.56 1.73 -17.25
C GLU A 326 13.22 2.98 -16.41
N PRO A 327 14.22 3.72 -15.89
CA PRO A 327 13.99 5.00 -15.22
C PRO A 327 13.42 6.04 -16.19
N PHE A 328 12.79 7.08 -15.66
CA PHE A 328 12.43 8.24 -16.45
C PHE A 328 13.64 9.20 -16.54
N ASP A 329 14.00 9.65 -17.74
CA ASP A 329 15.20 10.45 -17.98
C ASP A 329 14.80 11.87 -18.39
N VAL A 330 14.52 12.69 -17.36
CA VAL A 330 14.11 14.10 -17.45
C VAL A 330 15.03 14.91 -18.39
N GLY A 331 16.33 14.61 -18.41
CA GLY A 331 17.34 15.30 -19.21
C GLY A 331 17.42 14.84 -20.67
N ARG A 332 17.09 13.59 -20.96
CA ARG A 332 17.05 13.02 -22.32
C ARG A 332 15.71 13.27 -23.02
N ASP A 333 14.62 13.18 -22.28
CA ASP A 333 13.26 13.31 -22.80
C ASP A 333 12.84 14.78 -22.94
N GLY A 334 13.69 15.73 -22.51
CA GLY A 334 13.68 17.12 -22.97
C GLY A 334 13.08 18.15 -22.02
N ILE A 335 12.77 17.76 -20.78
CA ILE A 335 12.18 18.64 -19.76
C ILE A 335 13.26 19.60 -19.23
N ALA A 336 13.53 20.64 -20.01
CA ALA A 336 14.40 21.73 -19.60
C ALA A 336 13.66 22.64 -18.60
N SER A 337 14.17 22.72 -17.37
CA SER A 337 13.72 23.67 -16.35
C SER A 337 13.68 25.09 -16.91
N ARG A 338 12.52 25.75 -16.84
CA ARG A 338 12.25 27.09 -17.41
C ARG A 338 11.28 27.88 -16.55
#